data_AF-A0A963XJK2-F1
#
_entry.id   AF-A0A963XJK2-F1
#
_cell.length_a   1.000
_cell.length_b   1.000
_cell.length_c   1.000
_cell.angle_alpha   90.00
_cell.angle_beta   90.00
_cell.angle_gamma   90.00
#
_symmetry.space_group_name_H-M   'P 1'
#
loop_
_entity.id
_entity.type
_entity.pdbx_description
1 polymer ?
#
loop_
_entity_poly.entity_id
_entity_poly.type
_entity_poly.pdbx_seq_one_letter_code
_entity_poly.pdbx_strand_id
1 'polypeptide(L)'
;MDDKVRTLARRLLSKGFDDLPEREQRVLRRIAERAAISRDVNAAYAKDLSLGDRVADRVAAFGGSWAFIGLFAGVIVLWVLANVWLLVRPVDPYPFVFLNLILSMVAAIQAPVIMMSQNRQAEKDRLAAEHDYEVNLKAELEIMSLHEKVDDIRMRQLEALFARLEAKLDALSAR
;
A
#
# COMPACT_ATOMS: atom_id res chain seq x y z
N MET A 1 -26.86 11.25 -12.80
CA MET A 1 -25.47 11.15 -12.28
C MET A 1 -24.73 10.04 -13.02
N ASP A 2 -25.35 8.87 -13.18
CA ASP A 2 -24.83 7.76 -13.99
C ASP A 2 -24.50 8.14 -15.44
N ASP A 3 -25.26 9.02 -16.10
CA ASP A 3 -24.96 9.38 -17.49
C ASP A 3 -23.58 10.03 -17.67
N LYS A 4 -23.18 10.93 -16.75
CA LYS A 4 -21.84 11.56 -16.80
C LYS A 4 -20.74 10.52 -16.65
N VAL A 5 -20.93 9.54 -15.77
CA VAL A 5 -19.97 8.46 -15.50
C VAL A 5 -19.88 7.52 -16.71
N ARG A 6 -21.02 7.17 -17.32
CA ARG A 6 -21.09 6.37 -18.56
C ARG A 6 -20.42 7.09 -19.74
N THR A 7 -20.62 8.39 -19.88
CA THR A 7 -19.95 9.19 -20.92
C THR A 7 -18.45 9.23 -20.69
N LEU A 8 -18.00 9.44 -19.44
CA LEU A 8 -16.58 9.48 -19.09
C LEU A 8 -15.89 8.14 -19.36
N ALA A 9 -16.54 7.02 -19.00
CA ALA A 9 -16.06 5.67 -19.29
C ALA A 9 -15.86 5.44 -20.80
N ARG A 10 -16.86 5.79 -21.62
CA ARG A 10 -16.78 5.64 -23.08
C ARG A 10 -15.73 6.56 -23.70
N ARG A 11 -15.59 7.78 -23.18
CA ARG A 11 -14.70 8.80 -23.75
C ARG A 11 -13.23 8.57 -23.40
N LEU A 12 -12.93 8.21 -22.14
CA LEU A 12 -11.56 8.06 -21.67
C LEU A 12 -11.04 6.61 -21.75
N LEU A 13 -11.88 5.61 -21.45
CA LEU A 13 -11.46 4.20 -21.41
C LEU A 13 -11.90 3.39 -22.63
N SER A 14 -12.62 4.01 -23.58
CA SER A 14 -13.17 3.35 -24.78
C SER A 14 -14.01 2.10 -24.47
N LYS A 15 -14.59 2.01 -23.26
CA LYS A 15 -15.37 0.87 -22.76
C LYS A 15 -16.71 1.34 -22.19
N GLY A 16 -17.71 0.45 -22.19
CA GLY A 16 -18.96 0.67 -21.48
C GLY A 16 -18.73 0.66 -19.97
N PHE A 17 -19.38 1.56 -19.22
CA PHE A 17 -19.26 1.58 -17.75
C PHE A 17 -19.58 0.23 -17.10
N ASP A 18 -20.60 -0.46 -17.62
CA ASP A 18 -21.06 -1.75 -17.10
C ASP A 18 -20.08 -2.90 -17.45
N ASP A 19 -19.17 -2.70 -18.41
CA ASP A 19 -18.12 -3.66 -18.80
C ASP A 19 -16.81 -3.48 -18.00
N LEU A 20 -16.72 -2.40 -17.21
CA LEU A 20 -15.53 -2.13 -16.41
C LEU A 20 -15.53 -2.98 -15.12
N PRO A 21 -14.36 -3.42 -14.64
CA PRO A 21 -14.23 -3.97 -13.31
C PRO A 21 -14.83 -3.03 -12.25
N GLU A 22 -15.45 -3.58 -11.20
CA GLU A 22 -16.08 -2.78 -10.13
C GLU A 22 -15.14 -1.70 -9.55
N ARG A 23 -13.83 -1.99 -9.52
CA ARG A 23 -12.81 -1.05 -9.02
C ARG A 23 -12.72 0.21 -9.88
N GLU A 24 -12.66 0.05 -11.20
CA GLU A 24 -12.60 1.16 -12.15
C GLU A 24 -13.90 1.97 -12.13
N GLN A 25 -15.05 1.29 -12.00
CA GLN A 25 -16.35 1.93 -11.83
C GLN A 25 -16.40 2.83 -10.59
N ARG A 26 -15.86 2.37 -9.45
CA ARG A 26 -15.79 3.15 -8.21
C ARG A 26 -14.92 4.40 -8.38
N VAL A 27 -13.76 4.28 -9.03
CA VAL A 27 -12.86 5.41 -9.29
C VAL A 27 -13.55 6.45 -10.18
N LEU A 28 -14.18 6.03 -11.28
CA LEU A 28 -14.93 6.91 -12.17
C LEU A 28 -16.07 7.65 -11.45
N ARG A 29 -16.82 6.97 -10.57
CA ARG A 29 -17.84 7.62 -9.74
C ARG A 29 -17.25 8.70 -8.83
N ARG A 30 -16.14 8.40 -8.14
CA ARG A 30 -15.47 9.37 -7.25
C ARG A 30 -14.91 10.59 -8.01
N ILE A 31 -14.42 10.40 -9.23
CA ILE A 31 -14.00 11.50 -10.12
C ILE A 31 -15.20 12.36 -10.51
N ALA A 32 -16.31 11.74 -10.91
CA ALA A 32 -17.53 12.47 -11.27
C ALA A 32 -18.12 13.27 -10.09
N GLU A 33 -17.98 12.74 -8.87
CA GLU A 33 -18.42 13.38 -7.63
C GLU A 33 -17.43 14.44 -7.09
N ARG A 34 -16.24 14.59 -7.69
CA ARG A 34 -15.12 15.40 -7.16
C ARG A 34 -14.80 15.11 -5.69
N ALA A 35 -15.05 13.87 -5.25
CA ALA A 35 -14.78 13.47 -3.88
C ALA A 35 -13.28 13.20 -3.69
N ALA A 36 -12.75 13.58 -2.52
CA ALA A 36 -11.39 13.22 -2.14
C ALA A 36 -11.27 11.69 -2.00
N ILE A 37 -10.29 11.09 -2.68
CA ILE A 37 -10.02 9.65 -2.56
C ILE A 37 -9.18 9.35 -1.32
N SER A 38 -8.54 10.35 -0.72
CA SER A 38 -7.67 10.21 0.45
C SER A 38 -8.43 9.58 1.62
N ARG A 39 -8.33 8.25 1.71
CA ARG A 39 -8.73 7.45 2.84
C ARG A 39 -7.43 7.08 3.52
N ASP A 40 -7.33 7.37 4.80
CA ASP A 40 -6.20 6.88 5.59
C ASP A 40 -6.36 5.35 5.74
N VAL A 41 -5.69 4.61 4.85
CA VAL A 41 -5.71 3.14 4.79
C VAL A 41 -5.19 2.57 6.12
N ASN A 42 -4.24 3.25 6.76
CA ASN A 42 -3.70 2.84 8.07
C ASN A 42 -4.73 3.03 9.19
N ALA A 43 -5.48 4.13 9.19
CA ALA A 43 -6.53 4.37 10.19
C ALA A 43 -7.71 3.40 10.07
N ALA A 44 -8.06 2.99 8.84
CA ALA A 44 -9.07 1.97 8.59
C ALA A 44 -8.61 0.60 9.11
N TYR A 45 -7.36 0.22 8.86
CA TYR A 45 -6.80 -1.05 9.32
C TYR A 45 -6.62 -1.10 10.84
N ALA A 46 -6.27 0.03 11.47
CA ALA A 46 -6.09 0.13 12.91
C ALA A 46 -7.37 -0.12 13.73
N LYS A 47 -8.56 0.10 13.12
CA LYS A 47 -9.85 -0.09 13.80
C LYS A 47 -10.21 -1.56 14.04
N ASP A 48 -9.68 -2.48 13.23
CA ASP A 48 -10.05 -3.90 13.28
C ASP A 48 -9.03 -4.79 14.05
N LEU A 49 -7.96 -4.21 14.60
CA LEU A 49 -6.98 -4.98 15.38
C LEU A 49 -7.54 -5.43 16.73
N SER A 50 -7.63 -6.75 16.91
CA SER A 50 -7.88 -7.42 18.18
C SER A 50 -6.75 -7.13 19.19
N LEU A 51 -7.05 -7.29 20.49
CA LEU A 51 -6.03 -7.19 21.54
C LEU A 51 -4.89 -8.18 21.31
N GLY A 52 -5.18 -9.38 20.79
CA GLY A 52 -4.19 -10.40 20.45
C GLY A 52 -3.23 -9.95 19.36
N ASP A 53 -3.73 -9.29 18.30
CA ASP A 53 -2.91 -8.79 17.20
C ASP A 53 -1.93 -7.71 17.65
N ARG A 54 -2.36 -6.82 18.56
CA ARG A 54 -1.50 -5.76 19.12
C ARG A 54 -0.38 -6.32 19.99
N VAL A 55 -0.65 -7.39 20.75
CA VAL A 55 0.36 -8.06 21.56
C VAL A 55 1.35 -8.81 20.65
N ALA A 56 0.84 -9.52 19.63
CA ALA A 56 1.69 -10.22 18.65
C ALA A 56 2.60 -9.25 17.89
N ASP A 57 2.09 -8.10 17.43
CA ASP A 57 2.90 -7.06 16.76
C ASP A 57 4.02 -6.54 17.66
N ARG A 58 3.74 -6.29 18.95
CA ARG A 58 4.78 -5.87 19.90
C ARG A 58 5.81 -6.95 20.17
N VAL A 59 5.39 -8.21 20.31
CA VAL A 59 6.30 -9.35 20.51
C VAL A 59 7.18 -9.55 19.28
N ALA A 60 6.63 -9.44 18.07
CA ALA A 60 7.40 -9.53 16.82
C ALA A 60 8.40 -8.37 16.69
N ALA A 61 7.98 -7.14 16.98
CA ALA A 61 8.86 -5.96 16.94
C ALA A 61 9.99 -6.04 17.97
N PHE A 62 9.71 -6.56 19.18
CA PHE A 62 10.71 -6.77 20.22
C PHE A 62 11.67 -7.92 19.86
N GLY A 63 11.14 -9.05 19.38
CA GLY A 63 11.93 -10.21 18.97
C GLY A 63 12.85 -9.95 17.76
N GLY A 64 12.54 -8.97 16.91
CA GLY A 64 13.36 -8.55 15.78
C GLY A 64 14.46 -7.53 16.10
N SER A 65 14.60 -7.09 17.36
CA SER A 65 15.59 -6.08 17.76
C SER A 65 16.98 -6.67 17.98
N TRP A 66 18.02 -5.98 17.52
CA TRP A 66 19.42 -6.31 17.82
C TRP A 66 19.74 -6.32 19.32
N ALA A 67 19.05 -5.48 20.11
CA ALA A 67 19.22 -5.46 21.56
C ALA A 67 18.65 -6.74 22.23
N PHE A 68 17.55 -7.27 21.69
CA PHE A 68 16.97 -8.53 22.18
C PHE A 68 17.88 -9.72 21.89
N ILE A 69 18.46 -9.78 20.69
CA ILE A 69 19.43 -10.83 20.32
C ILE A 69 20.63 -10.80 21.27
N GLY A 70 21.19 -9.62 21.55
CA GLY A 70 22.31 -9.46 22.48
C GLY A 70 21.96 -9.88 23.92
N LEU A 71 20.80 -9.47 24.43
CA LEU A 71 20.31 -9.87 25.76
C LEU A 71 20.11 -11.40 25.84
N PHE A 72 19.47 -11.99 24.84
CA PHE A 72 19.19 -13.42 24.78
C PHE A 72 20.47 -14.27 24.76
N ALA A 73 21.46 -13.86 23.94
CA ALA A 73 22.78 -14.49 23.94
C ALA A 73 23.48 -14.36 25.30
N GLY A 74 23.39 -13.18 25.94
CA GLY A 74 23.94 -12.95 27.27
C GLY A 74 23.33 -13.86 28.34
N VAL A 75 22.01 -14.06 28.33
CA VAL A 75 21.31 -14.98 29.24
C VAL A 75 21.77 -16.42 29.04
N ILE A 76 21.94 -16.87 27.78
CA ILE A 76 22.46 -18.22 27.48
C ILE A 76 23.87 -18.38 28.04
N VAL A 77 24.76 -17.43 27.79
CA VAL A 77 26.14 -17.47 28.30
C VAL A 77 26.15 -17.48 29.84
N LEU A 78 25.35 -16.62 30.47
CA LEU A 78 25.24 -16.58 31.93
C LEU A 78 24.72 -17.90 32.50
N TRP A 79 23.72 -18.51 31.86
CA TRP A 79 23.17 -19.82 32.27
C TRP A 79 24.21 -20.93 32.20
N VAL A 80 24.98 -20.98 31.11
CA VAL A 80 26.07 -21.95 30.93
C VAL A 80 27.14 -21.72 32.00
N LEU A 81 27.60 -20.48 32.20
CA LEU A 81 28.61 -20.15 33.20
C LEU A 81 28.16 -20.50 34.62
N ALA A 82 26.91 -20.19 34.98
CA ALA A 82 26.34 -20.53 36.27
C ALA A 82 26.33 -22.05 36.52
N ASN A 83 25.90 -22.84 35.53
CA ASN A 83 25.85 -24.31 35.66
C ASN A 83 27.22 -24.97 35.63
N VAL A 84 28.18 -24.42 34.88
CA VAL A 84 29.57 -24.89 34.87
C VAL A 84 30.26 -24.57 36.20
N TRP A 85 29.99 -23.41 36.81
CA TRP A 85 30.64 -22.98 38.05
C TRP A 85 30.02 -23.61 39.31
N LEU A 86 28.75 -24.01 39.24
CA LEU A 86 28.05 -24.72 40.31
C LEU A 86 28.46 -26.22 40.34
N LEU A 87 29.74 -26.50 40.63
CA LEU A 87 30.34 -27.85 40.58
C LEU A 87 29.70 -28.86 41.54
N VAL A 88 29.02 -28.39 42.59
CA VAL A 88 28.53 -29.25 43.68
C VAL A 88 27.17 -29.88 43.36
N ARG A 89 26.26 -29.13 42.71
CA ARG A 89 24.93 -29.59 42.27
C ARG A 89 24.44 -28.72 41.09
N PRO A 90 24.95 -28.95 39.87
CA PRO A 90 24.48 -28.22 38.69
C PRO A 90 23.01 -28.53 38.43
N VAL A 91 22.23 -27.48 38.11
CA VAL A 91 20.80 -27.59 37.80
C VAL A 91 20.60 -28.19 36.40
N ASP A 92 21.49 -27.86 35.47
CA ASP A 92 21.51 -28.33 34.09
C ASP A 92 22.95 -28.73 33.70
N PRO A 93 23.39 -29.96 34.04
CA PRO A 93 24.74 -30.43 33.71
C PRO A 93 24.94 -30.53 32.18
N TYR A 94 26.19 -30.39 31.72
CA TYR A 94 26.54 -30.67 30.33
C TYR A 94 26.03 -32.07 29.94
N PRO A 95 25.20 -32.23 28.89
CA PRO A 95 25.06 -31.38 27.68
C PRO A 95 23.92 -30.33 27.67
N PHE A 96 23.44 -29.84 28.82
CA PHE A 96 22.42 -28.80 28.96
C PHE A 96 21.04 -29.17 28.35
N VAL A 97 20.45 -30.26 28.83
CA VAL A 97 19.17 -30.78 28.29
C VAL A 97 18.03 -29.81 28.56
N PHE A 98 18.02 -29.14 29.72
CA PHE A 98 16.94 -28.24 30.08
C PHE A 98 16.97 -26.96 29.24
N LEU A 99 18.16 -26.37 29.06
CA LEU A 99 18.35 -25.23 28.17
C LEU A 99 17.90 -25.57 26.74
N ASN A 100 18.31 -26.71 26.20
CA ASN A 100 17.93 -27.16 24.86
C ASN A 100 16.41 -27.34 24.72
N LEU A 101 15.74 -27.87 25.74
CA LEU A 101 14.29 -28.02 25.75
C LEU A 101 13.59 -26.65 25.66
N ILE A 102 14.03 -25.67 26.47
CA ILE A 102 13.49 -24.31 26.44
C ILE A 102 13.71 -23.66 25.08
N LEU A 103 14.93 -23.70 24.55
CA LEU A 103 15.25 -23.12 23.23
C LEU A 103 14.39 -23.75 22.12
N SER A 104 14.19 -25.06 22.15
CA SER A 104 13.35 -25.76 21.17
C SER A 104 11.88 -25.34 21.26
N MET A 105 11.33 -25.20 22.47
CA MET A 105 9.95 -24.72 22.66
C MET A 105 9.77 -23.28 22.18
N VAL A 106 10.74 -22.41 22.47
CA VAL A 106 10.73 -21.01 22.01
C VAL A 106 10.78 -20.96 20.49
N ALA A 107 11.69 -21.72 19.86
CA ALA A 107 11.80 -21.79 18.40
C ALA A 107 10.52 -22.32 17.73
N ALA A 108 9.88 -23.34 18.33
CA ALA A 108 8.64 -23.91 17.81
C ALA A 108 7.49 -22.88 17.76
N ILE A 109 7.41 -21.98 18.74
CA ILE A 109 6.38 -20.91 18.79
C ILE A 109 6.78 -19.72 17.91
N GLN A 110 8.08 -19.48 17.69
CA GLN A 110 8.56 -18.37 16.86
C GLN A 110 8.06 -18.44 15.42
N ALA A 111 8.13 -19.61 14.76
CA ALA A 111 7.75 -19.72 13.34
C ALA A 111 6.28 -19.34 13.06
N PRO A 112 5.28 -19.82 13.81
CA PRO A 112 3.89 -19.37 13.68
C PRO A 112 3.68 -17.89 13.98
N VAL A 113 4.35 -17.34 15.00
CA VAL A 113 4.23 -15.92 15.35
C VAL A 113 4.80 -15.03 14.24
N ILE A 114 5.95 -15.42 13.67
CA ILE A 114 6.56 -14.76 12.51
C ILE A 114 5.60 -14.85 11.33
N MET A 115 5.05 -16.03 11.03
CA MET A 115 4.11 -16.22 9.92
C MET A 115 2.82 -15.41 10.09
N MET A 116 2.28 -15.31 11.32
CA MET A 116 1.12 -14.46 11.62
C MET A 116 1.44 -12.97 11.40
N SER A 117 2.63 -12.52 11.83
CA SER A 117 3.09 -11.15 11.58
C SER A 117 3.31 -10.88 10.09
N GLN A 118 3.86 -11.84 9.35
CA GLN A 118 4.07 -11.76 7.90
C GLN A 118 2.73 -11.71 7.15
N ASN A 119 1.77 -12.58 7.48
CA ASN A 119 0.44 -12.56 6.87
C ASN A 119 -0.25 -11.21 7.08
N ARG A 120 -0.13 -10.62 8.28
CA ARG A 120 -0.69 -9.29 8.58
C ARG A 120 0.02 -8.18 7.81
N GLN A 121 1.35 -8.24 7.66
CA GLN A 121 2.08 -7.27 6.82
C GLN A 121 1.70 -7.41 5.34
N ALA A 122 1.65 -8.63 4.81
CA ALA A 122 1.26 -8.88 3.43
C ALA A 122 -0.17 -8.38 3.11
N GLU A 123 -1.09 -8.50 4.07
CA GLU A 123 -2.45 -7.95 3.91
C GLU A 123 -2.47 -6.42 3.89
N LYS A 124 -1.69 -5.77 4.76
CA LYS A 124 -1.51 -4.30 4.73
C LYS A 124 -0.90 -3.84 3.42
N ASP A 125 0.16 -4.51 2.96
CA ASP A 125 0.86 -4.20 1.71
C ASP A 125 -0.08 -4.39 0.50
N ARG A 126 -0.90 -5.44 0.51
CA ARG A 126 -1.93 -5.67 -0.51
C ARG A 126 -2.92 -4.51 -0.56
N LEU A 127 -3.48 -4.10 0.58
CA LEU A 127 -4.43 -2.99 0.63
C LEU A 127 -3.80 -1.64 0.24
N ALA A 128 -2.55 -1.40 0.61
CA ALA A 128 -1.81 -0.22 0.18
C ALA A 128 -1.62 -0.21 -1.33
N ALA A 129 -1.19 -1.34 -1.92
CA ALA A 129 -1.04 -1.48 -3.37
C ALA A 129 -2.38 -1.30 -4.12
N GLU A 130 -3.49 -1.81 -3.58
CA GLU A 130 -4.82 -1.60 -4.15
C GLU A 130 -5.24 -0.12 -4.12
N HIS A 131 -4.98 0.57 -3.02
CA HIS A 131 -5.26 2.00 -2.90
C HIS A 131 -4.37 2.82 -3.85
N ASP A 132 -3.08 2.51 -3.94
CA ASP A 132 -2.15 3.19 -4.85
C ASP A 132 -2.56 3.00 -6.31
N TYR A 133 -3.04 1.81 -6.68
CA TYR A 133 -3.63 1.56 -7.99
C TYR A 133 -4.86 2.46 -8.26
N GLU A 134 -5.80 2.58 -7.32
CA GLU A 134 -6.97 3.45 -7.46
C GLU A 134 -6.57 4.94 -7.61
N VAL A 135 -5.56 5.40 -6.86
CA VAL A 135 -5.01 6.77 -6.97
C VAL A 135 -4.35 6.98 -8.33
N ASN A 136 -3.53 6.04 -8.79
CA ASN A 136 -2.84 6.15 -10.07
C ASN A 136 -3.82 6.17 -11.25
N LEU A 137 -4.82 5.28 -11.23
CA LEU A 137 -5.89 5.27 -12.24
C LEU A 137 -6.65 6.60 -12.27
N LYS A 138 -6.95 7.18 -11.10
CA LYS A 138 -7.57 8.51 -11.05
C LYS A 138 -6.67 9.58 -11.68
N ALA A 139 -5.39 9.59 -11.35
CA ALA A 139 -4.45 10.55 -11.90
C ALA A 139 -4.35 10.42 -13.44
N GLU A 140 -4.28 9.19 -13.95
CA GLU A 140 -4.29 8.91 -15.39
C GLU A 140 -5.54 9.48 -16.07
N LEU A 141 -6.73 9.20 -15.54
CA LEU A 141 -8.00 9.71 -16.08
C LEU A 141 -8.09 11.25 -16.04
N GLU A 142 -7.61 11.87 -14.96
CA GLU A 142 -7.54 13.32 -14.85
C GLU A 142 -6.58 13.94 -15.87
N ILE A 143 -5.42 13.32 -16.11
CA ILE A 143 -4.46 13.73 -17.14
C ILE A 143 -5.08 13.61 -18.53
N MET A 144 -5.75 12.51 -18.85
CA MET A 144 -6.43 12.33 -20.14
C MET A 144 -7.49 13.41 -20.34
N SER A 145 -8.31 13.69 -19.33
CA SER A 145 -9.31 14.76 -19.39
C SER A 145 -8.69 16.15 -19.57
N LEU A 146 -7.50 16.39 -18.99
CA LEU A 146 -6.75 17.63 -19.19
C LEU A 146 -6.22 17.73 -20.62
N HIS A 147 -5.70 16.63 -21.17
CA HIS A 147 -5.18 16.56 -22.53
C HIS A 147 -6.27 16.93 -23.55
N GLU A 148 -7.46 16.34 -23.43
CA GLU A 148 -8.59 16.66 -24.30
C GLU A 148 -8.96 18.16 -24.25
N LYS A 149 -8.97 18.76 -23.06
CA LYS A 149 -9.25 20.21 -22.92
C LYS A 149 -8.18 21.06 -23.59
N VAL A 150 -6.92 20.64 -23.50
CA VAL A 150 -5.80 21.34 -24.15
C VAL A 150 -5.93 21.24 -25.67
N ASP A 151 -6.29 20.07 -26.20
CA ASP A 151 -6.52 19.87 -27.63
C ASP A 151 -7.71 20.68 -28.14
N ASP A 152 -8.82 20.71 -27.40
CA ASP A 152 -9.99 21.55 -27.72
C ASP A 152 -9.61 23.04 -27.77
N ILE A 153 -8.78 23.52 -26.82
CA ILE A 153 -8.29 24.90 -26.80
C ILE A 153 -7.37 25.17 -28.01
N ARG A 154 -6.46 24.24 -28.32
CA ARG A 154 -5.55 24.36 -29.47
C ARG A 154 -6.32 24.42 -30.78
N MET A 155 -7.35 23.58 -30.95
CA MET A 155 -8.16 23.58 -32.16
C MET A 155 -8.89 24.91 -32.35
N ARG A 156 -9.53 25.44 -31.29
CA ARG A 156 -10.17 26.77 -31.33
C ARG A 156 -9.19 27.89 -31.65
N GLN A 157 -7.96 27.82 -31.12
CA GLN A 157 -6.91 28.80 -31.42
C GLN A 157 -6.46 28.71 -32.88
N LEU A 158 -6.31 27.51 -33.43
CA LEU A 158 -5.97 27.29 -34.84
C LEU A 158 -7.07 27.84 -35.76
N GLU A 159 -8.34 27.52 -35.50
CA GLU A 159 -9.49 28.06 -36.24
C GLU A 159 -9.51 29.59 -36.22
N ALA A 160 -9.29 30.20 -35.05
CA ALA A 160 -9.23 31.65 -34.92
C ALA A 160 -8.04 32.28 -35.67
N LEU A 161 -6.90 31.57 -35.76
CA LEU A 161 -5.75 32.02 -36.55
C LEU A 161 -6.03 31.94 -38.05
N PHE A 162 -6.62 30.84 -38.54
CA PHE A 162 -7.00 30.69 -39.94
C PHE A 162 -8.00 31.76 -40.38
N ALA A 163 -9.05 32.00 -39.60
CA ALA A 163 -10.03 33.05 -39.90
C ALA A 163 -9.39 34.45 -40.00
N ARG A 164 -8.39 34.75 -39.16
CA ARG A 164 -7.63 36.01 -39.23
C ARG A 164 -6.73 36.10 -40.46
N LEU A 165 -6.16 34.97 -40.91
CA LEU A 165 -5.33 34.94 -42.11
C LEU A 165 -6.18 35.14 -43.37
N GLU A 166 -7.32 34.48 -43.46
CA GLU A 166 -8.28 34.62 -44.57
C GLU A 166 -8.75 36.08 -44.69
N ALA A 167 -9.19 36.70 -43.59
CA ALA A 167 -9.58 38.10 -43.57
C ALA A 167 -8.45 39.06 -44.01
N LYS A 168 -7.19 38.74 -43.70
CA LYS A 168 -6.03 39.53 -44.16
C LYS A 168 -5.73 39.33 -45.65
N LEU A 169 -5.87 38.12 -46.16
CA LEU A 169 -5.68 37.82 -47.58
C LEU A 169 -6.74 38.54 -48.43
N ASP A 170 -8.00 38.52 -48.00
CA ASP A 170 -9.10 39.23 -48.68
C ASP A 170 -8.88 40.75 -48.70
N ALA A 171 -8.37 41.31 -47.60
CA ALA A 171 -8.04 42.73 -47.54
C ALA A 171 -6.87 43.12 -48.47
N LEU A 172 -5.97 42.19 -48.78
CA LEU A 172 -4.83 42.40 -49.68
C LEU A 172 -5.22 42.19 -51.15
N SER A 173 -6.12 41.25 -51.45
CA SER A 173 -6.59 40.98 -52.81
C SER A 173 -7.59 42.03 -53.33
N ALA A 174 -8.24 42.77 -52.43
CA ALA A 174 -9.15 43.87 -52.75
C ALA A 174 -8.46 45.22 -53.03
N ARG A 175 -7.11 45.27 -53.04
CA ARG A 175 -6.29 46.44 -53.38
C ARG A 175 -5.66 46.27 -54.76
#